data_AF-A0A975H7C7-F1
#
_entry.id   AF-A0A975H7C7-F1
#
_cell.length_a   1.000
_cell.length_b   1.000
_cell.length_c   1.000
_cell.angle_alpha   90.00
_cell.angle_beta   90.00
_cell.angle_gamma   90.00
#
_symmetry.space_group_name_H-M   'P 1'
#
loop_
_entity.id
_entity.type
_entity.pdbx_description
1 polymer ?
#
loop_
_entity_poly.entity_id
_entity_poly.type
_entity_poly.pdbx_seq_one_letter_code
_entity_poly.pdbx_strand_id
1 'polypeptide(L)'
;MNNLRNVRKQTTVTQADISHLLGGVDTTLISRIEEGTHPINLNIIITYILLFGKSVLDLFPKTVDKIKIDLKEKLPSLLILLDESETSTDVKARIKFFETVFDNLLKEER
;
A
#
# COMPACT_ATOMS: atom_id res chain seq x y z
N MET A 1 4.89 -5.14 -8.56
CA MET A 1 6.09 -4.42 -9.08
C MET A 1 6.07 -3.02 -8.48
N ASN A 2 7.13 -2.62 -7.80
CA ASN A 2 7.24 -1.31 -7.14
C ASN A 2 7.97 -0.30 -8.04
N ASN A 3 7.89 0.99 -7.70
CA ASN A 3 8.48 2.11 -8.45
C ASN A 3 9.72 2.71 -7.76
N LEU A 4 10.27 2.03 -6.75
CA LEU A 4 11.34 2.57 -5.89
C LEU A 4 12.56 3.02 -6.71
N ARG A 5 13.03 2.17 -7.62
CA ARG A 5 14.16 2.47 -8.52
C ARG A 5 13.91 3.72 -9.35
N ASN A 6 12.71 3.84 -9.90
CA ASN A 6 12.36 4.94 -10.81
C ASN A 6 12.33 6.26 -10.06
N VAL A 7 11.74 6.28 -8.86
CA VAL A 7 11.71 7.47 -8.00
C VAL A 7 13.12 7.87 -7.59
N ARG A 8 13.95 6.94 -7.12
CA ARG A 8 15.32 7.25 -6.73
C ARG A 8 16.12 7.84 -7.90
N LYS A 9 16.01 7.24 -9.10
CA LYS A 9 16.72 7.68 -10.32
C LYS A 9 16.34 9.09 -10.80
N GLN A 10 15.26 9.69 -10.29
CA GLN A 10 14.92 11.10 -10.56
C GLN A 10 15.76 12.08 -9.71
N THR A 11 16.62 11.57 -8.84
CA THR A 11 17.47 12.33 -7.93
C THR A 11 18.93 11.89 -8.06
N THR A 12 19.84 12.55 -7.34
CA THR A 12 21.25 12.14 -7.23
C THR A 12 21.49 11.07 -6.17
N VAL A 13 20.45 10.64 -5.43
CA VAL A 13 20.56 9.66 -4.34
C VAL A 13 20.90 8.28 -4.90
N THR A 14 21.95 7.68 -4.35
CA THR A 14 22.44 6.36 -4.72
C THR A 14 21.85 5.27 -3.81
N GLN A 15 21.99 4.00 -4.20
CA GLN A 15 21.66 2.88 -3.33
C GLN A 15 22.60 2.82 -2.10
N ALA A 16 23.83 3.33 -2.21
CA ALA A 16 24.78 3.42 -1.11
C ALA A 16 24.34 4.46 -0.07
N ASP A 17 23.79 5.60 -0.50
CA ASP A 17 23.25 6.60 0.41
C ASP A 17 22.06 6.03 1.21
N ILE A 18 21.16 5.32 0.53
CA ILE A 18 20.01 4.67 1.17
C ILE A 18 20.46 3.57 2.13
N SER A 19 21.44 2.76 1.72
CA SER A 19 22.10 1.75 2.57
C SER A 19 22.62 2.37 3.86
N HIS A 20 23.36 3.49 3.75
CA HIS A 20 23.91 4.21 4.89
C HIS A 20 22.81 4.71 5.82
N LEU A 21 21.78 5.37 5.28
CA LEU A 21 20.65 5.92 6.05
C LEU A 21 19.83 4.83 6.78
N LEU A 22 19.81 3.61 6.25
CA LEU A 22 19.17 2.45 6.86
C LEU A 22 20.05 1.74 7.90
N GLY A 23 21.19 2.32 8.29
CA GLY A 23 22.10 1.73 9.26
C GLY A 23 23.13 0.77 8.66
N GLY A 24 23.53 1.00 7.40
CA GLY A 24 24.55 0.19 6.72
C GLY A 24 24.02 -1.12 6.15
N VAL A 25 22.76 -1.15 5.72
CA VAL A 25 22.16 -2.32 5.04
C VAL A 25 22.91 -2.62 3.75
N ASP A 26 23.11 -3.89 3.40
CA ASP A 26 23.79 -4.27 2.15
C ASP A 26 23.17 -3.56 0.91
N THR A 27 24.01 -2.92 0.10
CA THR A 27 23.59 -2.23 -1.14
C THR A 27 22.98 -3.20 -2.15
N THR A 28 23.43 -4.46 -2.18
CA THR A 28 22.87 -5.50 -3.05
C THR A 28 21.43 -5.83 -2.65
N LEU A 29 21.13 -5.77 -1.35
CA LEU A 29 19.78 -5.93 -0.82
C LEU A 29 18.90 -4.76 -1.27
N ILE A 30 19.37 -3.51 -1.21
CA ILE A 30 18.65 -2.35 -1.74
C ILE A 30 18.33 -2.54 -3.24
N SER A 31 19.29 -3.01 -4.03
CA SER A 31 19.05 -3.29 -5.46
C SER A 31 17.96 -4.35 -5.68
N ARG A 32 18.00 -5.46 -4.94
CA ARG A 32 16.98 -6.52 -5.05
C ARG A 32 15.60 -6.05 -4.61
N ILE A 33 15.51 -5.21 -3.59
CA ILE A 33 14.26 -4.58 -3.15
C ILE A 33 13.71 -3.67 -4.26
N GLU A 34 14.56 -2.82 -4.85
CA GLU A 34 14.19 -1.92 -5.95
C GLU A 34 13.74 -2.67 -7.22
N GLU A 35 14.28 -3.86 -7.45
CA GLU A 35 13.87 -4.76 -8.53
C GLU A 35 12.61 -5.59 -8.19
N GLY A 36 12.19 -5.58 -6.92
CA GLY A 36 11.07 -6.38 -6.43
C GLY A 36 11.38 -7.88 -6.33
N THR A 37 12.64 -8.26 -6.35
CA THR A 37 13.11 -9.66 -6.20
C THR A 37 13.36 -10.04 -4.74
N HIS A 38 13.27 -9.07 -3.82
CA HIS A 38 13.35 -9.30 -2.39
C HIS A 38 12.19 -8.60 -1.66
N PRO A 39 11.64 -9.21 -0.58
CA PRO A 39 10.63 -8.57 0.25
C PRO A 39 11.09 -7.22 0.81
N ILE A 40 10.17 -6.27 0.86
CA ILE A 40 10.40 -4.96 1.45
C ILE A 40 9.76 -4.88 2.83
N ASN A 41 10.43 -4.21 3.78
CA ASN A 41 9.89 -3.92 5.10
C ASN A 41 9.42 -2.47 5.22
N LEU A 42 8.68 -2.18 6.30
CA LEU A 42 8.10 -0.86 6.53
C LEU A 42 9.15 0.26 6.65
N ASN A 43 10.31 -0.01 7.27
CA ASN A 43 11.37 0.99 7.45
C ASN A 43 11.88 1.49 6.10
N ILE A 44 12.06 0.60 5.13
CA ILE A 44 12.47 0.97 3.77
C ILE A 44 11.37 1.77 3.08
N ILE A 45 10.11 1.35 3.18
CA ILE A 45 8.98 2.07 2.58
C ILE A 45 8.93 3.51 3.09
N ILE A 46 8.97 3.68 4.41
CA ILE A 46 8.94 5.00 5.05
C ILE A 46 10.17 5.82 4.65
N THR A 47 11.35 5.21 4.57
CA THR A 47 12.58 5.90 4.13
C THR A 47 12.42 6.46 2.72
N TYR A 48 11.88 5.70 1.76
CA TYR A 48 11.64 6.21 0.41
C TYR A 48 10.58 7.31 0.37
N ILE A 49 9.52 7.19 1.16
CA ILE A 49 8.48 8.24 1.28
C ILE A 49 9.11 9.55 1.77
N LEU A 50 9.92 9.50 2.83
CA LEU A 50 10.55 10.66 3.44
C LEU A 50 11.63 11.27 2.55
N LEU A 51 12.47 10.46 1.92
CA LEU A 51 13.56 10.95 1.06
C LEU A 51 13.05 11.61 -0.22
N PHE A 52 11.97 11.09 -0.79
CA PHE A 52 11.53 11.48 -2.13
C PHE A 52 10.19 12.23 -2.15
N GLY A 53 9.58 12.47 -0.99
CA GLY A 53 8.30 13.16 -0.87
C GLY A 53 7.18 12.46 -1.65
N LYS A 54 7.22 11.12 -1.72
CA LYS A 54 6.28 10.30 -2.48
C LYS A 54 5.28 9.62 -1.57
N SER A 55 4.08 9.38 -2.06
CA SER A 55 3.06 8.60 -1.37
C SER A 55 3.25 7.09 -1.60
N VAL A 56 2.56 6.27 -0.81
CA VAL A 56 2.50 4.81 -1.05
C VAL A 56 1.92 4.50 -2.44
N LEU A 57 0.96 5.30 -2.91
CA LEU A 57 0.38 5.18 -4.25
C LEU A 57 1.43 5.36 -5.35
N ASP A 58 2.33 6.33 -5.19
CA ASP A 58 3.41 6.55 -6.17
C ASP A 58 4.42 5.40 -6.20
N LEU A 59 4.74 4.86 -5.02
CA LEU A 59 5.75 3.82 -4.85
C LEU A 59 5.23 2.42 -5.21
N PHE A 60 3.95 2.14 -4.98
CA PHE A 60 3.35 0.82 -5.14
C PHE A 60 1.98 0.85 -5.84
N PRO A 61 1.83 1.50 -7.01
CA PRO A 61 0.52 1.71 -7.63
C PRO A 61 -0.21 0.39 -7.89
N LYS A 62 0.47 -0.59 -8.50
CA LYS A 62 -0.11 -1.91 -8.79
C LYS A 62 -0.52 -2.69 -7.54
N THR A 63 0.21 -2.52 -6.43
CA THR A 63 -0.14 -3.18 -5.17
C THR A 63 -1.38 -2.54 -4.58
N VAL A 64 -1.47 -1.21 -4.62
CA VAL A 64 -2.66 -0.49 -4.16
C VAL A 64 -3.87 -0.84 -5.02
N ASP A 65 -3.73 -0.86 -6.34
CA ASP A 65 -4.82 -1.26 -7.26
C ASP A 65 -5.29 -2.69 -6.98
N LYS A 66 -4.35 -3.63 -6.78
CA LYS A 66 -4.70 -4.99 -6.39
C LYS A 66 -5.49 -5.02 -5.07
N ILE A 67 -5.05 -4.29 -4.04
CA ILE A 67 -5.74 -4.23 -2.75
C ILE A 67 -7.15 -3.63 -2.92
N LYS A 68 -7.31 -2.60 -3.76
CA LYS A 68 -8.62 -2.02 -4.06
C LYS A 68 -9.55 -3.06 -4.70
N ILE A 69 -9.06 -3.84 -5.66
CA ILE A 69 -9.80 -4.94 -6.30
C ILE A 69 -10.19 -5.99 -5.25
N ASP A 70 -9.21 -6.49 -4.48
CA ASP A 70 -9.45 -7.50 -3.44
C ASP A 70 -10.50 -7.03 -2.41
N LEU A 71 -10.49 -5.73 -2.05
CA LEU A 71 -11.48 -5.15 -1.15
C LEU A 71 -12.87 -5.08 -1.80
N LYS A 72 -12.96 -4.67 -3.06
CA LYS A 72 -14.23 -4.63 -3.81
C LYS A 72 -14.87 -6.02 -3.92
N GLU A 73 -14.06 -7.07 -4.08
CA GLU A 73 -14.56 -8.45 -4.17
C GLU A 73 -15.01 -9.01 -2.81
N LYS A 74 -14.34 -8.62 -1.71
CA LYS A 74 -14.59 -9.19 -0.38
C LYS A 74 -15.60 -8.41 0.47
N LEU A 75 -15.75 -7.11 0.26
CA LEU A 75 -16.69 -6.29 1.03
C LEU A 75 -18.16 -6.75 0.90
N PRO A 76 -18.68 -7.12 -0.29
CA PRO A 76 -20.06 -7.57 -0.42
C PRO A 76 -20.38 -8.81 0.43
N SER A 77 -19.49 -9.79 0.48
CA SER A 77 -19.72 -11.00 1.28
C SER A 77 -19.68 -10.70 2.78
N LEU A 78 -18.81 -9.78 3.22
CA LEU A 78 -18.79 -9.32 4.61
C LEU A 78 -20.09 -8.60 4.99
N LEU A 79 -20.62 -7.76 4.09
CA LEU A 79 -21.89 -7.03 4.34
C LEU A 79 -23.06 -8.00 4.52
N ILE A 80 -23.16 -9.03 3.67
CA ILE A 80 -24.18 -10.09 3.79
C ILE A 80 -24.06 -10.80 5.14
N LEU A 81 -22.85 -11.22 5.52
CA LEU A 81 -22.62 -11.90 6.80
C LEU A 81 -22.97 -11.04 8.02
N LEU A 82 -22.77 -9.72 7.92
CA LEU A 82 -23.13 -8.80 9.00
C LEU A 82 -24.65 -8.60 9.08
N ASP A 83 -25.34 -8.52 7.94
CA ASP A 83 -26.79 -8.35 7.89
C ASP A 83 -27.54 -9.60 8.39
N GLU A 84 -26.99 -10.79 8.13
CA GLU A 84 -27.51 -12.07 8.63
C GLU A 84 -27.27 -12.30 10.13
N SER A 85 -26.37 -11.53 10.75
CA SER A 85 -26.07 -11.63 12.19
C SER A 85 -27.08 -10.88 13.06
N GLU A 86 -27.11 -11.18 14.38
CA GLU A 86 -28.03 -10.50 15.30
C GLU A 86 -27.82 -8.97 15.26
N THR A 87 -28.88 -8.25 14.89
CA THR A 87 -28.80 -6.82 14.50
C THR A 87 -28.72 -5.90 15.72
N SER A 88 -27.57 -5.88 16.36
CA SER A 88 -27.24 -4.86 17.37
C SER A 88 -26.97 -3.50 16.71
N THR A 89 -27.03 -2.43 17.50
CA THR A 89 -26.67 -1.08 17.05
C THR A 89 -25.22 -1.01 16.55
N ASP A 90 -24.32 -1.81 17.12
CA ASP A 90 -22.92 -1.90 16.68
C ASP A 90 -22.80 -2.51 15.28
N VAL A 91 -23.51 -3.61 15.02
CA VAL A 91 -23.52 -4.27 13.70
C VAL A 91 -24.02 -3.30 12.62
N LYS A 92 -25.10 -2.54 12.90
CA LYS A 92 -25.62 -1.52 11.97
C LYS A 92 -24.61 -0.41 11.69
N ALA A 93 -23.85 0.03 12.69
CA ALA A 93 -22.81 1.05 12.51
C ALA A 93 -21.65 0.53 11.64
N ARG A 94 -21.26 -0.74 11.82
CA ARG A 94 -20.22 -1.40 11.01
C ARG A 94 -20.65 -1.56 9.56
N ILE A 95 -21.89 -2.01 9.31
CA ILE A 95 -22.46 -2.10 7.96
C ILE A 95 -22.37 -0.74 7.25
N LYS A 96 -22.89 0.31 7.88
CA LYS A 96 -22.86 1.67 7.32
C LYS A 96 -21.44 2.16 7.01
N PHE A 97 -20.48 1.86 7.88
CA PHE A 97 -19.08 2.19 7.64
C PHE A 97 -18.56 1.49 6.38
N PHE A 98 -18.77 0.18 6.25
CA PHE A 98 -18.29 -0.59 5.11
C PHE A 98 -19.01 -0.26 3.80
N GLU A 99 -20.31 0.08 3.83
CA GLU A 99 -21.03 0.64 2.68
C GLU A 99 -20.39 1.94 2.20
N THR A 100 -20.07 2.85 3.13
CA THR A 100 -19.39 4.12 2.80
C THR A 100 -18.01 3.87 2.16
N VAL A 101 -17.25 2.90 2.68
CA VAL A 101 -15.96 2.52 2.11
C VAL A 101 -16.12 1.95 0.70
N PHE A 102 -17.10 1.05 0.50
CA PHE A 102 -17.36 0.43 -0.80
C PHE A 102 -17.75 1.48 -1.85
N ASP A 103 -18.64 2.42 -1.50
CA ASP A 103 -19.02 3.53 -2.37
C ASP A 103 -17.84 4.39 -2.79
N ASN A 104 -16.92 4.68 -1.86
CA ASN A 104 -15.72 5.47 -2.16
C ASN A 104 -14.78 4.71 -3.11
N LEU A 105 -14.60 3.41 -2.92
CA LEU A 105 -13.80 2.57 -3.82
C LEU A 105 -14.37 2.52 -5.25
N LEU A 106 -15.69 2.62 -5.42
CA LEU A 106 -16.34 2.68 -6.74
C LEU A 106 -16.23 4.06 -7.41
N LYS A 107 -16.19 5.15 -6.63
CA LYS A 107 -16.09 6.52 -7.16
C LYS A 107 -14.72 6.85 -7.74
N GLU A 108 -13.65 6.24 -7.23
CA GLU A 108 -12.28 6.47 -7.72
C GLU A 108 -12.03 5.97 -9.16
N GLU A 109 -13.01 5.32 -9.82
CA GLU A 109 -12.93 4.87 -11.22
C GLU A 109 -13.53 5.87 -12.25
N ARG A 110 -14.13 6.98 -11.79
CA ARG A 110 -14.74 8.02 -12.65
C ARG A 110 -13.86 9.27 -12.74
#